data_AF-A0AAN7U0X8-F1
#
_entry.id   AF-A0AAN7U0X8-F1
#
_cell.length_a   1.000
_cell.length_b   1.000
_cell.length_c   1.000
_cell.angle_alpha   90.00
_cell.angle_beta   90.00
_cell.angle_gamma   90.00
#
_symmetry.space_group_name_H-M   'P 1'
#
loop_
_entity.id
_entity.type
_entity.pdbx_description
1 polymer ?
#
loop_
_entity_poly.entity_id
_entity_poly.type
_entity_poly.pdbx_seq_one_letter_code
_entity_poly.pdbx_strand_id
1 'polypeptide(L)'
;MEAKTNNGGDIFLFRIWRNTVIKNIILQQLNYLNRHFKVVILKRQQLLDSNIRDYIKDLYYNSVDDIYLGDIPSSVESLTFGFHFNQVLSAGLIPSSVKSLTFGCNFNQVLSAGSIPSSVKSLTFGYSFNQVLSADSIPSSVESLTFGYSFNQVLPAGIIPSSVKSLTFGTDFDQVLSTGLIPSSVESLTFHGSRFNQVLSAGSIPSSVKSLKFGYYYNQVLSADSIPSSVESLTFGCNFNQVLSAGSIPSSVKSLTFGNSFNQVLSAGSIPSSVESLTFGKSFNQVLSAGSIPSSVESLTFGYSFNQVLSTGSIPSSVKSLTFGVYFNQVLSAGLIPSSVKSLVFGSRFNQVLSAGIIPSSVESLTFDFNQVLPADSIPSSVKSLTFGCDFNQVLSAGSIPSSVESLTFGYCFNKVLSVGSIPSSVKSLTFGTDFDQVLSVGSIPSSVKSLTFGNDFNQVLSEGIIPPSVKSLTFGESFNQVLSAGIIPSSVESLTFGCKFNQVLSAGLIPSSVKSLTFGNDFNQVLSAGSIPSSVKSLTFGFNFNQVLSAGSIPSSVESLKFGFYFNQVISADSIPSSVKSLTFGYCFKQVLSAGSIPSSVKSLKFGVPSTSSNN
;
A
#
# COMPACT_ATOMS: atom_id res chain seq x y z
N MET A 1 0.65 -50.27 -51.16
CA MET A 1 1.14 -48.95 -51.59
C MET A 1 1.12 -48.05 -50.37
N GLU A 2 2.30 -47.75 -49.86
CA GLU A 2 2.54 -47.05 -48.60
C GLU A 2 2.05 -45.60 -48.63
N ALA A 3 1.45 -45.16 -47.52
CA ALA A 3 1.12 -43.77 -47.27
C ALA A 3 2.41 -42.97 -47.00
N LYS A 4 2.78 -42.07 -47.92
CA LYS A 4 3.83 -41.06 -47.68
C LYS A 4 3.29 -39.98 -46.76
N THR A 5 3.68 -40.02 -45.49
CA THR A 5 3.56 -38.90 -44.56
C THR A 5 4.45 -37.74 -45.01
N ASN A 6 3.86 -36.55 -45.06
CA ASN A 6 4.45 -35.34 -45.62
C ASN A 6 5.47 -34.70 -44.65
N ASN A 7 6.72 -35.20 -44.67
CA ASN A 7 7.83 -34.75 -43.81
C ASN A 7 8.49 -33.41 -44.23
N GLY A 8 7.95 -32.69 -45.22
CA GLY A 8 8.60 -31.50 -45.78
C GLY A 8 8.69 -30.31 -44.82
N GLY A 9 7.65 -30.10 -44.00
CA GLY A 9 7.62 -29.01 -43.00
C GLY A 9 8.62 -29.24 -41.87
N ASP A 10 8.71 -30.47 -41.38
CA ASP A 10 9.65 -30.84 -40.30
C ASP A 10 11.10 -30.72 -40.77
N ILE A 11 11.43 -31.18 -41.99
CA ILE A 11 12.80 -31.07 -42.53
C ILE A 11 13.22 -29.60 -42.68
N PHE A 12 12.31 -28.71 -43.05
CA PHE A 12 12.59 -27.27 -43.17
C PHE A 12 12.82 -26.62 -41.80
N LEU A 13 11.94 -26.88 -40.83
CA LEU A 13 12.12 -26.43 -39.43
C LEU A 13 13.40 -26.99 -38.79
N PHE A 14 13.74 -28.25 -39.06
CA PHE A 14 14.98 -28.89 -38.61
C PHE A 14 16.23 -28.22 -39.20
N ARG A 15 16.20 -27.84 -40.48
CA ARG A 15 17.32 -27.12 -41.13
C ARG A 15 17.50 -25.71 -40.57
N ILE A 16 16.40 -25.01 -40.30
CA ILE A 16 16.42 -23.69 -39.64
C ILE A 16 17.00 -23.79 -38.22
N TRP A 17 16.55 -24.77 -37.41
CA TRP A 17 17.03 -24.96 -36.04
C TRP A 17 18.48 -25.44 -35.93
N ARG A 18 19.06 -26.01 -36.99
CA ARG A 18 20.49 -26.38 -37.04
C ARG A 18 21.39 -25.22 -37.48
N ASN A 19 20.85 -24.18 -38.12
CA ASN A 19 21.60 -22.98 -38.42
C ASN A 19 21.67 -22.09 -37.17
N THR A 20 22.82 -22.09 -36.49
CA THR A 20 23.02 -21.36 -35.22
C THR A 20 22.69 -19.87 -35.34
N VAL A 21 22.97 -19.23 -36.47
CA VAL A 21 22.69 -17.80 -36.68
C VAL A 21 21.18 -17.57 -36.77
N ILE A 22 20.47 -18.32 -37.63
CA ILE A 22 19.02 -18.17 -37.81
C ILE A 22 18.28 -18.56 -36.52
N LYS A 23 18.69 -19.66 -35.87
CA LYS A 23 18.21 -20.08 -34.54
C LYS A 23 18.34 -18.96 -33.50
N ASN A 24 19.52 -18.34 -33.40
CA ASN A 24 19.75 -17.28 -32.41
C ASN A 24 18.93 -16.04 -32.73
N ILE A 25 18.78 -15.67 -34.00
CA ILE A 25 17.89 -14.58 -34.43
C ILE A 25 16.44 -14.91 -34.05
N ILE A 26 15.93 -16.09 -34.38
CA ILE A 26 14.55 -16.51 -34.04
C ILE A 26 14.34 -16.49 -32.52
N LEU A 27 15.27 -17.03 -31.73
CA LEU A 27 15.17 -17.01 -30.27
C LEU A 27 15.23 -15.59 -29.71
N GLN A 28 16.01 -14.70 -30.31
CA GLN A 28 16.06 -13.29 -29.94
C GLN A 28 14.72 -12.59 -30.23
N GLN A 29 14.14 -12.80 -31.42
CA GLN A 29 12.82 -12.25 -31.77
C GLN A 29 11.69 -12.83 -30.91
N LEU A 30 11.73 -14.13 -30.58
CA LEU A 30 10.78 -14.75 -29.65
C LEU A 30 10.93 -14.19 -28.23
N ASN A 31 12.16 -13.93 -27.78
CA ASN A 31 12.40 -13.28 -26.50
C ASN A 31 11.85 -11.84 -26.49
N TYR A 32 11.94 -11.13 -27.61
CA TYR A 32 11.31 -9.82 -27.76
C TYR A 32 9.78 -9.90 -27.74
N LEU A 33 9.18 -10.82 -28.50
CA LEU A 33 7.72 -11.04 -28.49
C LEU A 33 7.16 -11.39 -27.11
N ASN A 34 7.91 -12.17 -26.32
CA ASN A 34 7.50 -12.62 -24.99
C ASN A 34 7.67 -11.55 -23.90
N ARG A 35 8.29 -10.40 -24.21
CA ARG A 35 8.45 -9.29 -23.26
C ARG A 35 7.39 -8.24 -23.58
N HIS A 36 6.53 -7.93 -22.60
CA HIS A 36 5.69 -6.75 -22.65
C HIS A 36 6.57 -5.50 -22.56
N PHE A 37 7.14 -5.06 -23.68
CA PHE A 37 7.99 -3.90 -23.71
C PHE A 37 7.17 -2.65 -23.46
N LYS A 38 7.40 -2.08 -22.28
CA LYS A 38 7.10 -0.69 -21.98
C LYS A 38 8.28 0.17 -22.41
N VAL A 39 8.05 1.09 -23.33
CA VAL A 39 9.09 1.97 -23.87
C VAL A 39 8.70 3.42 -23.66
N VAL A 40 9.67 4.22 -23.22
CA VAL A 40 9.54 5.68 -23.09
C VAL A 40 10.33 6.32 -24.23
N ILE A 41 9.66 7.15 -25.01
CA ILE A 41 10.23 7.86 -26.15
C ILE A 41 10.22 9.35 -25.84
N LEU A 42 11.39 9.99 -25.97
CA LEU A 42 11.57 11.43 -25.71
C LEU A 42 11.77 12.24 -26.98
N LYS A 43 12.09 11.57 -28.09
CA LYS A 43 12.21 12.14 -29.44
C LYS A 43 11.66 11.17 -30.47
N ARG A 44 10.98 11.68 -31.50
CA ARG A 44 10.39 10.85 -32.57
C ARG A 44 11.39 9.87 -33.17
N GLN A 45 12.60 10.34 -33.46
CA GLN A 45 13.63 9.51 -34.09
C GLN A 45 14.01 8.27 -33.27
N GLN A 46 13.92 8.34 -31.93
CA GLN A 46 14.17 7.19 -31.06
C GLN A 46 13.15 6.06 -31.27
N LEU A 47 11.91 6.40 -31.61
CA LEU A 47 10.88 5.41 -31.91
C LEU A 47 11.15 4.76 -33.27
N LEU A 48 11.54 5.55 -34.27
CA LEU A 48 11.77 5.08 -35.64
C LEU A 48 13.00 4.18 -35.75
N ASP A 49 14.09 4.55 -35.07
CA ASP A 49 15.36 3.81 -35.13
C ASP A 49 15.39 2.61 -34.16
N SER A 50 14.31 2.41 -33.39
CA SER A 50 14.27 1.34 -32.40
C SER A 50 14.24 -0.03 -33.08
N ASN A 51 15.25 -0.85 -32.81
CA ASN A 51 15.32 -2.24 -33.28
C ASN A 51 14.22 -3.15 -32.68
N ILE A 52 13.53 -2.69 -31.62
CA ILE A 52 12.41 -3.39 -30.99
C ILE A 52 11.07 -2.74 -31.29
N ARG A 53 11.02 -1.76 -32.20
CA ARG A 53 9.84 -0.94 -32.52
C ARG A 53 8.57 -1.76 -32.70
N ASP A 54 8.64 -2.81 -33.53
CA ASP A 54 7.47 -3.62 -33.86
C ASP A 54 7.07 -4.61 -32.75
N TYR A 55 7.80 -4.66 -31.63
CA TYR A 55 7.48 -5.47 -30.45
C TYR A 55 6.94 -4.64 -29.27
N ILE A 56 6.84 -3.31 -29.41
CA ILE A 56 6.38 -2.43 -28.33
C ILE A 56 4.89 -2.69 -28.06
N LYS A 57 4.55 -2.95 -26.80
CA LYS A 57 3.15 -3.15 -26.36
C LYS A 57 2.60 -1.97 -25.56
N ASP A 58 3.44 -1.32 -24.77
CA ASP A 58 3.11 -0.13 -23.99
C ASP A 58 4.06 1.01 -24.39
N LEU A 59 3.53 2.03 -25.06
CA LEU A 59 4.30 3.16 -25.56
C LEU A 59 3.95 4.42 -24.75
N TYR A 60 4.96 4.97 -24.07
CA TYR A 60 4.89 6.31 -23.51
C TYR A 60 5.64 7.29 -24.41
N TYR A 61 4.89 8.08 -25.18
CA TYR A 61 5.43 9.08 -26.10
C TYR A 61 5.48 10.46 -25.42
N ASN A 62 6.63 10.79 -24.83
CA ASN A 62 6.87 12.07 -24.16
C ASN A 62 7.83 12.94 -24.97
N SER A 63 7.48 13.19 -26.23
CA SER A 63 8.17 14.14 -27.11
C SER A 63 7.29 15.37 -27.39
N VAL A 64 7.94 16.46 -27.79
CA VAL A 64 7.31 17.63 -28.42
C VAL A 64 7.15 17.47 -29.93
N ASP A 65 7.84 16.48 -30.52
CA ASP A 65 7.75 16.20 -31.94
C ASP A 65 6.35 15.68 -32.31
N ASP A 66 5.86 16.07 -33.47
CA ASP A 66 4.63 15.51 -34.03
C ASP A 66 4.81 14.05 -34.43
N ILE A 67 3.72 13.29 -34.35
CA ILE A 67 3.62 11.93 -34.86
C ILE A 67 2.92 11.97 -36.22
N TYR A 68 3.40 11.15 -37.15
CA TYR A 68 2.79 10.96 -38.47
C TYR A 68 2.20 9.57 -38.63
N LEU A 69 1.35 9.42 -39.65
CA LEU A 69 0.70 8.15 -39.96
C LEU A 69 1.74 7.03 -40.12
N GLY A 70 1.56 5.95 -39.36
CA GLY A 70 2.46 4.78 -39.38
C GLY A 70 3.64 4.85 -38.42
N ASP A 71 3.88 5.99 -37.73
CA ASP A 71 4.96 6.12 -36.74
C ASP A 71 4.73 5.26 -35.50
N ILE A 72 3.48 5.11 -35.06
CA ILE A 72 3.11 4.23 -33.96
C ILE A 72 2.93 2.81 -34.52
N PRO A 73 3.68 1.81 -34.04
CA PRO A 73 3.59 0.43 -34.51
C PRO A 73 2.23 -0.20 -34.21
N SER A 74 1.74 -1.07 -35.10
CA SER A 74 0.50 -1.83 -34.92
C SER A 74 0.58 -2.93 -33.85
N SER A 75 1.73 -3.09 -33.20
CA SER A 75 1.88 -3.94 -32.02
C SER A 75 1.48 -3.24 -30.72
N VAL A 76 1.43 -1.91 -30.69
CA VAL A 76 1.12 -1.11 -29.50
C VAL A 76 -0.33 -1.33 -29.09
N GLU A 77 -0.53 -1.71 -27.83
CA GLU A 77 -1.85 -1.94 -27.23
C GLU A 77 -2.20 -0.89 -26.16
N SER A 78 -1.19 -0.28 -25.54
CA SER A 78 -1.32 0.83 -24.60
C SER A 78 -0.50 2.01 -25.10
N LEU A 79 -1.14 3.18 -25.26
CA LEU A 79 -0.50 4.41 -25.70
C LEU A 79 -0.75 5.51 -24.68
N THR A 80 0.33 6.10 -24.18
CA THR A 80 0.30 7.28 -23.33
C THR A 80 1.04 8.41 -24.01
N PHE A 81 0.37 9.54 -24.22
CA PHE A 81 0.99 10.78 -24.65
C PHE A 81 1.53 11.56 -23.45
N GLY A 82 2.72 12.13 -23.60
CA GLY A 82 3.43 12.88 -22.57
C GLY A 82 2.92 14.30 -22.37
N PHE A 83 3.55 14.99 -21.42
CA PHE A 83 3.06 16.24 -20.86
C PHE A 83 2.77 17.31 -21.93
N HIS A 84 3.66 17.43 -22.92
CA HIS A 84 3.62 18.49 -23.92
C HIS A 84 2.85 18.15 -25.20
N PHE A 85 2.40 16.90 -25.38
CA PHE A 85 1.72 16.49 -26.62
C PHE A 85 0.39 17.23 -26.78
N ASN A 86 0.25 17.98 -27.88
CA ASN A 86 -0.95 18.77 -28.17
C ASN A 86 -1.23 18.86 -29.68
N GLN A 87 -0.88 17.82 -30.43
CA GLN A 87 -1.07 17.72 -31.87
C GLN A 87 -2.52 17.36 -32.21
N VAL A 88 -3.05 17.90 -33.32
CA VAL A 88 -4.34 17.48 -33.87
C VAL A 88 -4.25 16.04 -34.37
N LEU A 89 -5.19 15.20 -33.97
CA LEU A 89 -5.20 13.77 -34.35
C LEU A 89 -6.04 13.55 -35.61
N SER A 90 -5.39 13.22 -36.71
CA SER A 90 -6.07 12.77 -37.93
C SER A 90 -6.54 11.31 -37.80
N ALA A 91 -7.58 10.96 -38.55
CA ALA A 91 -8.09 9.60 -38.57
C ALA A 91 -7.00 8.59 -39.00
N GLY A 92 -6.86 7.50 -38.25
CA GLY A 92 -5.87 6.44 -38.51
C GLY A 92 -4.46 6.71 -37.95
N LEU A 93 -4.19 7.90 -37.38
CA LEU A 93 -2.88 8.21 -36.78
C LEU A 93 -2.54 7.25 -35.63
N ILE A 94 -3.52 6.96 -34.77
CA ILE A 94 -3.41 5.97 -33.71
C ILE A 94 -3.87 4.62 -34.27
N PRO A 95 -3.03 3.57 -34.24
CA PRO A 95 -3.38 2.26 -34.78
C PRO A 95 -4.57 1.60 -34.06
N SER A 96 -5.34 0.80 -34.80
CA SER A 96 -6.46 0.00 -34.27
C SER A 96 -6.06 -1.16 -33.35
N SER A 97 -4.77 -1.32 -33.08
CA SER A 97 -4.27 -2.23 -32.04
C SER A 97 -4.37 -1.64 -30.63
N VAL A 98 -4.47 -0.31 -30.51
CA VAL A 98 -4.49 0.40 -29.23
C VAL A 98 -5.82 0.17 -28.52
N LYS A 99 -5.75 -0.38 -27.32
CA LYS A 99 -6.90 -0.67 -26.43
C LYS A 99 -6.99 0.32 -25.26
N SER A 100 -5.87 0.91 -24.85
CA SER A 100 -5.81 1.91 -23.78
C SER A 100 -5.11 3.16 -24.28
N LEU A 101 -5.77 4.31 -24.18
CA LEU A 101 -5.26 5.60 -24.62
C LEU A 101 -5.31 6.62 -23.48
N THR A 102 -4.17 7.20 -23.16
CA THR A 102 -4.04 8.27 -22.15
C THR A 102 -3.40 9.50 -22.76
N PHE A 103 -4.06 10.64 -22.63
CA PHE A 103 -3.51 11.94 -23.03
C PHE A 103 -2.75 12.61 -21.89
N GLY A 104 -1.65 13.26 -22.22
CA GLY A 104 -0.86 14.05 -21.29
C GLY A 104 -1.46 15.43 -21.00
N CYS A 105 -0.78 16.19 -20.14
CA CYS A 105 -1.34 17.39 -19.53
C CYS A 105 -1.77 18.48 -20.52
N ASN A 106 -1.06 18.70 -21.62
CA ASN A 106 -1.31 19.82 -22.51
C ASN A 106 -2.29 19.52 -23.66
N PHE A 107 -2.69 18.26 -23.85
CA PHE A 107 -3.58 17.90 -24.95
C PHE A 107 -4.93 18.61 -24.80
N ASN A 108 -5.26 19.45 -25.78
CA ASN A 108 -6.48 20.25 -25.80
C ASN A 108 -6.92 20.54 -27.24
N GLN A 109 -6.85 19.53 -28.12
CA GLN A 109 -7.29 19.63 -29.50
C GLN A 109 -8.69 19.06 -29.69
N VAL A 110 -9.40 19.58 -30.69
CA VAL A 110 -10.72 19.06 -31.09
C VAL A 110 -10.59 17.62 -31.59
N LEU A 111 -11.51 16.76 -31.16
CA LEU A 111 -11.57 15.36 -31.59
C LEU A 111 -12.61 15.20 -32.70
N SER A 112 -12.12 14.94 -33.91
CA SER A 112 -12.95 14.61 -35.07
C SER A 112 -13.27 13.11 -35.10
N ALA A 113 -14.27 12.73 -35.89
CA ALA A 113 -14.60 11.33 -36.11
C ALA A 113 -13.36 10.54 -36.58
N GLY A 114 -13.06 9.43 -35.90
CA GLY A 114 -11.91 8.57 -36.20
C GLY A 114 -10.57 9.03 -35.63
N SER A 115 -10.48 10.18 -34.95
CA SER A 115 -9.26 10.61 -34.24
C SER A 115 -8.81 9.61 -33.17
N ILE A 116 -9.77 8.95 -32.51
CA ILE A 116 -9.55 7.85 -31.57
C ILE A 116 -10.09 6.56 -32.22
N PRO A 117 -9.30 5.47 -32.30
CA PRO A 117 -9.74 4.25 -32.96
C PRO A 117 -10.78 3.48 -32.14
N SER A 118 -11.69 2.79 -32.83
CA SER A 118 -12.76 1.96 -32.24
C SER A 118 -12.29 0.69 -31.53
N SER A 119 -10.98 0.51 -31.39
CA SER A 119 -10.36 -0.51 -30.56
C SER A 119 -10.15 -0.07 -29.12
N VAL A 120 -10.20 1.24 -28.84
CA VAL A 120 -9.94 1.80 -27.51
C VAL A 120 -11.08 1.45 -26.56
N LYS A 121 -10.72 0.78 -25.47
CA LYS A 121 -11.61 0.41 -24.35
C LYS A 121 -11.45 1.32 -23.14
N SER A 122 -10.25 1.86 -22.92
CA SER A 122 -9.97 2.80 -21.83
C SER A 122 -9.44 4.10 -22.40
N LEU A 123 -10.12 5.20 -22.11
CA LEU A 123 -9.76 6.54 -22.58
C LEU A 123 -9.62 7.49 -21.39
N THR A 124 -8.44 8.10 -21.26
CA THR A 124 -8.16 9.09 -20.22
C THR A 124 -7.66 10.39 -20.85
N PHE A 125 -8.36 11.49 -20.57
CA PHE A 125 -7.94 12.83 -20.93
C PHE A 125 -7.02 13.44 -19.88
N GLY A 126 -6.03 14.21 -20.34
CA GLY A 126 -5.09 14.89 -19.47
C GLY A 126 -5.59 16.24 -18.95
N TYR A 127 -4.74 16.92 -18.18
CA TYR A 127 -5.06 18.12 -17.42
C TYR A 127 -5.84 19.19 -18.21
N SER A 128 -5.37 19.59 -19.39
CA SER A 128 -5.86 20.79 -20.08
C SER A 128 -7.03 20.55 -21.04
N PHE A 129 -7.43 19.29 -21.27
CA PHE A 129 -8.47 18.98 -22.26
C PHE A 129 -9.81 19.61 -21.85
N ASN A 130 -10.30 20.54 -22.67
CA ASN A 130 -11.55 21.26 -22.43
C ASN A 130 -12.24 21.65 -23.74
N GLN A 131 -12.19 20.77 -24.74
CA GLN A 131 -12.86 20.96 -26.02
C GLN A 131 -14.29 20.42 -26.00
N VAL A 132 -15.16 21.03 -26.80
CA VAL A 132 -16.53 20.52 -27.02
C VAL A 132 -16.44 19.16 -27.70
N LEU A 133 -17.21 18.20 -27.21
CA LEU A 133 -17.32 16.86 -27.79
C LEU A 133 -18.57 16.75 -28.65
N SER A 134 -18.44 16.10 -29.81
CA SER A 134 -19.54 15.69 -30.67
C SER A 134 -19.81 14.19 -30.53
N ALA A 135 -20.91 13.70 -31.12
CA ALA A 135 -21.37 12.32 -30.95
C ALA A 135 -20.32 11.25 -31.33
N ASP A 136 -19.40 11.56 -32.24
CA ASP A 136 -18.37 10.65 -32.73
C ASP A 136 -16.96 10.93 -32.16
N SER A 137 -16.83 11.88 -31.23
CA SER A 137 -15.52 12.20 -30.62
C SER A 137 -14.99 11.07 -29.73
N ILE A 138 -15.88 10.30 -29.09
CA ILE A 138 -15.53 9.17 -28.22
C ILE A 138 -16.07 7.88 -28.85
N PRO A 139 -15.22 6.89 -29.16
CA PRO A 139 -15.69 5.65 -29.80
C PRO A 139 -16.63 4.82 -28.92
N SER A 140 -17.59 4.15 -29.55
CA SER A 140 -18.56 3.24 -28.89
C SER A 140 -17.96 1.95 -28.32
N SER A 141 -16.64 1.78 -28.42
CA SER A 141 -15.88 0.70 -27.78
C SER A 141 -15.40 1.06 -26.37
N VAL A 142 -15.43 2.34 -25.99
CA VAL A 142 -14.88 2.81 -24.71
C VAL A 142 -15.74 2.30 -23.56
N GLU A 143 -15.15 1.52 -22.66
CA GLU A 143 -15.77 0.97 -21.46
C GLU A 143 -15.39 1.78 -20.20
N SER A 144 -14.25 2.48 -20.21
CA SER A 144 -13.78 3.34 -19.12
C SER A 144 -13.38 4.70 -19.66
N LEU A 145 -14.02 5.76 -19.18
CA LEU A 145 -13.80 7.14 -19.62
C LEU A 145 -13.44 8.03 -18.43
N THR A 146 -12.30 8.71 -18.53
CA THR A 146 -11.84 9.68 -17.52
C THR A 146 -11.56 11.02 -18.16
N PHE A 147 -12.25 12.07 -17.68
CA PHE A 147 -11.96 13.46 -18.01
C PHE A 147 -10.90 14.03 -17.08
N GLY A 148 -10.01 14.85 -17.65
CA GLY A 148 -8.93 15.50 -16.91
C GLY A 148 -9.34 16.77 -16.17
N TYR A 149 -8.35 17.45 -15.59
CA TYR A 149 -8.53 18.56 -14.64
C TYR A 149 -9.46 19.67 -15.15
N SER A 150 -9.21 20.21 -16.34
CA SER A 150 -9.84 21.44 -16.85
C SER A 150 -11.15 21.21 -17.61
N PHE A 151 -11.57 19.95 -17.82
CA PHE A 151 -12.75 19.65 -18.62
C PHE A 151 -14.01 20.16 -17.92
N ASN A 152 -14.69 21.14 -18.54
CA ASN A 152 -15.91 21.74 -18.02
C ASN A 152 -16.88 22.17 -19.14
N GLN A 153 -16.96 21.37 -20.20
CA GLN A 153 -17.89 21.61 -21.30
C GLN A 153 -19.25 20.99 -21.02
N VAL A 154 -20.31 21.61 -21.56
CA VAL A 154 -21.65 21.03 -21.56
C VAL A 154 -21.64 19.75 -22.39
N LEU A 155 -22.21 18.67 -21.83
CA LEU A 155 -22.34 17.38 -22.49
C LEU A 155 -23.83 17.10 -22.77
N PRO A 156 -24.30 17.30 -24.00
CA PRO A 156 -25.63 16.83 -24.41
C PRO A 156 -25.81 15.32 -24.21
N ALA A 157 -27.07 14.88 -24.12
CA ALA A 157 -27.40 13.46 -24.06
C ALA A 157 -26.86 12.72 -25.30
N GLY A 158 -26.29 11.53 -25.09
CA GLY A 158 -25.74 10.69 -26.17
C GLY A 158 -24.28 10.96 -26.56
N ILE A 159 -23.60 11.99 -26.00
CA ILE A 159 -22.18 12.24 -26.27
C ILE A 159 -21.26 11.19 -25.61
N ILE A 160 -21.62 10.73 -24.42
CA ILE A 160 -20.92 9.63 -23.77
C ILE A 160 -21.50 8.32 -24.32
N PRO A 161 -20.68 7.41 -24.86
CA PRO A 161 -21.20 6.17 -25.44
C PRO A 161 -21.84 5.23 -24.42
N SER A 162 -22.87 4.49 -24.85
CA SER A 162 -23.57 3.49 -24.03
C SER A 162 -22.76 2.22 -23.73
N SER A 163 -21.49 2.17 -24.13
CA SER A 163 -20.53 1.14 -23.74
C SER A 163 -19.81 1.47 -22.43
N VAL A 164 -19.83 2.74 -21.99
CA VAL A 164 -19.08 3.22 -20.82
C VAL A 164 -19.70 2.64 -19.55
N LYS A 165 -18.89 1.91 -18.79
CA LYS A 165 -19.24 1.33 -17.48
C LYS A 165 -18.66 2.12 -16.32
N SER A 166 -17.51 2.77 -16.52
CA SER A 166 -16.86 3.61 -15.53
C SER A 166 -16.65 5.01 -16.09
N LEU A 167 -17.19 6.02 -15.41
CA LEU A 167 -17.11 7.42 -15.80
C LEU A 167 -16.51 8.26 -14.67
N THR A 168 -15.44 8.98 -14.98
CA THR A 168 -14.80 9.91 -14.04
C THR A 168 -14.75 11.32 -14.61
N PHE A 169 -15.28 12.29 -13.86
CA PHE A 169 -15.14 13.71 -14.14
C PHE A 169 -13.99 14.32 -13.32
N GLY A 170 -13.22 15.21 -13.96
CA GLY A 170 -12.06 15.88 -13.36
C GLY A 170 -12.40 17.13 -12.54
N THR A 171 -11.36 17.91 -12.21
CA THR A 171 -11.38 18.99 -11.21
C THR A 171 -12.39 20.10 -11.44
N ASP A 172 -12.42 20.63 -12.65
CA ASP A 172 -13.17 21.84 -12.97
C ASP A 172 -14.58 21.58 -13.49
N PHE A 173 -14.95 20.31 -13.70
CA PHE A 173 -16.28 19.94 -14.16
C PHE A 173 -17.34 20.39 -13.15
N ASP A 174 -18.22 21.29 -13.57
CA ASP A 174 -19.31 21.84 -12.76
C ASP A 174 -20.52 22.17 -13.63
N GLN A 175 -20.85 21.27 -14.56
CA GLN A 175 -22.02 21.39 -15.44
C GLN A 175 -23.23 20.65 -14.86
N VAL A 176 -24.42 21.15 -15.19
CA VAL A 176 -25.69 20.51 -14.82
C VAL A 176 -25.79 19.14 -15.49
N LEU A 177 -26.13 18.12 -14.70
CA LEU A 177 -26.35 16.77 -15.20
C LEU A 177 -27.78 16.62 -15.71
N SER A 178 -27.99 16.91 -17.00
CA SER A 178 -29.28 16.67 -17.64
C SER A 178 -29.59 15.17 -17.77
N THR A 179 -30.87 14.83 -17.74
CA THR A 179 -31.32 13.44 -17.90
C THR A 179 -30.80 12.85 -19.22
N GLY A 180 -30.17 11.68 -19.14
CA GLY A 180 -29.58 11.00 -20.31
C GLY A 180 -28.17 11.43 -20.71
N LEU A 181 -27.57 12.42 -20.01
CA LEU A 181 -26.14 12.76 -20.18
C LEU A 181 -25.25 11.57 -19.83
N ILE A 182 -25.48 11.00 -18.64
CA ILE A 182 -24.78 9.82 -18.17
C ILE A 182 -25.53 8.59 -18.69
N PRO A 183 -24.90 7.71 -19.51
CA PRO A 183 -25.58 6.56 -20.07
C PRO A 183 -25.99 5.53 -19.01
N SER A 184 -27.08 4.81 -19.28
CA SER A 184 -27.59 3.73 -18.42
C SER A 184 -26.71 2.47 -18.38
N SER A 185 -25.53 2.51 -18.99
CA SER A 185 -24.48 1.49 -18.88
C SER A 185 -23.49 1.77 -17.76
N VAL A 186 -23.45 3.01 -17.23
CA VAL A 186 -22.48 3.42 -16.22
C VAL A 186 -22.82 2.77 -14.88
N GLU A 187 -21.90 1.98 -14.36
CA GLU A 187 -22.00 1.30 -13.06
C GLU A 187 -21.18 2.02 -11.97
N SER A 188 -20.11 2.74 -12.36
CA SER A 188 -19.26 3.52 -11.46
C SER A 188 -19.17 4.97 -11.93
N LEU A 189 -19.61 5.90 -11.09
CA LEU A 189 -19.57 7.33 -11.34
C LEU A 189 -18.73 8.04 -10.28
N THR A 190 -17.67 8.71 -10.71
CA THR A 190 -16.77 9.44 -9.82
C THR A 190 -16.61 10.89 -10.27
N PHE A 191 -16.88 11.82 -9.36
CA PHE A 191 -16.44 13.19 -9.47
C PHE A 191 -15.11 13.29 -8.69
N HIS A 192 -13.99 13.10 -9.37
CA HIS A 192 -12.67 13.24 -8.73
C HIS A 192 -12.41 14.70 -8.34
N GLY A 193 -13.07 15.61 -9.05
CA GLY A 193 -12.76 17.01 -8.99
C GLY A 193 -13.14 17.76 -7.74
N SER A 194 -12.74 19.02 -7.71
CA SER A 194 -13.11 19.89 -6.61
C SER A 194 -14.41 20.61 -6.90
N ARG A 195 -14.67 21.06 -8.13
CA ARG A 195 -15.70 22.06 -8.43
C ARG A 195 -17.14 21.57 -8.51
N PHE A 196 -17.39 20.33 -8.93
CA PHE A 196 -18.76 19.84 -9.14
C PHE A 196 -19.63 20.06 -7.89
N ASN A 197 -20.61 20.97 -8.00
CA ASN A 197 -21.51 21.34 -6.91
C ASN A 197 -22.90 21.70 -7.44
N GLN A 198 -23.37 20.99 -8.47
CA GLN A 198 -24.71 21.19 -9.03
C GLN A 198 -25.77 20.38 -8.30
N VAL A 199 -27.00 20.91 -8.28
CA VAL A 199 -28.17 20.21 -7.73
C VAL A 199 -28.46 18.95 -8.57
N LEU A 200 -28.75 17.84 -7.91
CA LEU A 200 -29.11 16.58 -8.57
C LEU A 200 -30.62 16.44 -8.64
N SER A 201 -31.16 16.55 -9.86
CA SER A 201 -32.55 16.27 -10.17
C SER A 201 -32.76 14.76 -10.33
N ALA A 202 -34.01 14.31 -10.16
CA ALA A 202 -34.38 12.93 -10.42
C ALA A 202 -33.98 12.52 -11.86
N GLY A 203 -33.26 11.40 -11.98
CA GLY A 203 -32.76 10.89 -13.27
C GLY A 203 -31.48 11.55 -13.79
N SER A 204 -30.87 12.51 -13.07
CA SER A 204 -29.54 13.05 -13.40
C SER A 204 -28.44 11.97 -13.31
N ILE A 205 -28.59 11.03 -12.38
CA ILE A 205 -27.73 9.86 -12.23
C ILE A 205 -28.58 8.62 -12.60
N PRO A 206 -28.15 7.78 -13.55
CA PRO A 206 -28.94 6.66 -14.02
C PRO A 206 -29.00 5.52 -12.99
N SER A 207 -30.08 4.74 -13.02
CA SER A 207 -30.33 3.60 -12.12
C SER A 207 -29.43 2.38 -12.37
N SER A 208 -28.40 2.52 -13.22
CA SER A 208 -27.34 1.54 -13.41
C SER A 208 -26.17 1.75 -12.45
N VAL A 209 -26.02 2.96 -11.89
CA VAL A 209 -24.88 3.33 -11.04
C VAL A 209 -24.97 2.58 -9.71
N LYS A 210 -23.94 1.80 -9.41
CA LYS A 210 -23.77 1.05 -8.15
C LYS A 210 -22.80 1.74 -7.20
N SER A 211 -21.80 2.46 -7.74
CA SER A 211 -20.81 3.20 -6.96
C SER A 211 -20.82 4.67 -7.34
N LEU A 212 -21.10 5.54 -6.37
CA LEU A 212 -21.13 6.98 -6.55
C LEU A 212 -20.15 7.67 -5.58
N LYS A 213 -19.22 8.43 -6.14
CA LYS A 213 -18.26 9.22 -5.38
C LYS A 213 -18.31 10.69 -5.78
N PHE A 214 -18.60 11.56 -4.81
CA PHE A 214 -18.59 13.01 -4.99
C PHE A 214 -17.21 13.63 -4.79
N GLY A 215 -17.04 14.78 -5.43
CA GLY A 215 -15.83 15.60 -5.42
C GLY A 215 -15.77 16.57 -4.24
N TYR A 216 -14.62 17.22 -4.04
CA TYR A 216 -14.27 17.96 -2.82
C TYR A 216 -15.34 19.00 -2.38
N TYR A 217 -15.83 19.86 -3.28
CA TYR A 217 -16.76 20.95 -2.93
C TYR A 217 -18.25 20.60 -3.00
N TYR A 218 -18.64 19.36 -3.37
CA TYR A 218 -20.05 18.99 -3.47
C TYR A 218 -20.76 19.15 -2.11
N ASN A 219 -21.76 20.01 -2.07
CA ASN A 219 -22.48 20.39 -0.85
C ASN A 219 -23.91 20.85 -1.16
N GLN A 220 -24.62 20.11 -2.02
CA GLN A 220 -26.02 20.37 -2.35
C GLN A 220 -26.98 19.53 -1.51
N VAL A 221 -28.18 20.07 -1.26
CA VAL A 221 -29.25 19.35 -0.56
C VAL A 221 -29.68 18.15 -1.41
N LEU A 222 -29.87 17.00 -0.76
CA LEU A 222 -30.36 15.78 -1.40
C LEU A 222 -31.84 15.61 -1.10
N SER A 223 -32.68 15.74 -2.14
CA SER A 223 -34.08 15.34 -2.06
C SER A 223 -34.21 13.82 -2.17
N ALA A 224 -35.40 13.29 -1.89
CA ALA A 224 -35.74 11.95 -2.32
C ALA A 224 -35.46 11.84 -3.84
N ASP A 225 -34.88 10.72 -4.26
CA ASP A 225 -34.52 10.39 -5.65
C ASP A 225 -33.36 11.18 -6.29
N SER A 226 -32.67 12.08 -5.57
CA SER A 226 -31.43 12.71 -6.07
C SER A 226 -30.33 11.69 -6.36
N ILE A 227 -30.29 10.60 -5.58
CA ILE A 227 -29.39 9.46 -5.75
C ILE A 227 -30.26 8.24 -6.07
N PRO A 228 -29.98 7.47 -7.12
CA PRO A 228 -30.83 6.34 -7.50
C PRO A 228 -30.71 5.17 -6.53
N SER A 229 -31.78 4.39 -6.40
CA SER A 229 -31.87 3.20 -5.53
C SER A 229 -31.04 1.99 -6.00
N SER A 230 -30.17 2.19 -6.99
CA SER A 230 -29.16 1.21 -7.43
C SER A 230 -27.82 1.39 -6.74
N VAL A 231 -27.57 2.55 -6.10
CA VAL A 231 -26.27 2.86 -5.49
C VAL A 231 -26.09 2.02 -4.22
N GLU A 232 -25.03 1.20 -4.22
CA GLU A 232 -24.63 0.35 -3.09
C GLU A 232 -23.45 0.95 -2.31
N SER A 233 -22.61 1.75 -2.95
CA SER A 233 -21.47 2.45 -2.34
C SER A 233 -21.55 3.94 -2.59
N LEU A 234 -21.65 4.73 -1.52
CA LEU A 234 -21.77 6.18 -1.57
C LEU A 234 -20.65 6.86 -0.78
N THR A 235 -19.87 7.69 -1.46
CA THR A 235 -18.80 8.50 -0.83
C THR A 235 -19.04 9.97 -1.09
N PHE A 236 -19.18 10.76 -0.03
CA PHE A 236 -19.27 12.21 -0.10
C PHE A 236 -17.89 12.87 -0.12
N GLY A 237 -17.83 14.04 -0.76
CA GLY A 237 -16.66 14.88 -0.78
C GLY A 237 -16.44 15.69 0.50
N CYS A 238 -15.28 16.33 0.60
CA CYS A 238 -14.81 16.98 1.82
C CYS A 238 -15.75 18.04 2.40
N ASN A 239 -16.49 18.78 1.57
CA ASN A 239 -17.33 19.90 2.02
C ASN A 239 -18.81 19.54 2.23
N PHE A 240 -19.23 18.32 1.92
CA PHE A 240 -20.63 17.92 2.10
C PHE A 240 -21.03 18.05 3.57
N ASN A 241 -21.99 18.93 3.85
CA ASN A 241 -22.45 19.24 5.20
C ASN A 241 -23.93 19.66 5.20
N GLN A 242 -24.74 19.01 4.38
CA GLN A 242 -26.19 19.23 4.32
C GLN A 242 -26.94 18.31 5.27
N VAL A 243 -28.09 18.78 5.76
CA VAL A 243 -28.99 17.99 6.61
C VAL A 243 -29.53 16.82 5.80
N LEU A 244 -29.51 15.62 6.39
CA LEU A 244 -30.04 14.41 5.79
C LEU A 244 -31.42 14.09 6.35
N SER A 245 -32.44 14.24 5.50
CA SER A 245 -33.79 13.79 5.82
C SER A 245 -33.93 12.30 5.51
N ALA A 246 -34.95 11.66 6.08
CA ALA A 246 -35.28 10.27 5.74
C ALA A 246 -35.50 10.15 4.21
N GLY A 247 -34.80 9.20 3.58
CA GLY A 247 -34.84 9.00 2.12
C GLY A 247 -33.84 9.83 1.31
N SER A 248 -33.09 10.76 1.91
CA SER A 248 -32.00 11.48 1.20
C SER A 248 -30.88 10.54 0.73
N ILE A 249 -30.64 9.45 1.46
CA ILE A 249 -29.74 8.36 1.09
C ILE A 249 -30.59 7.12 0.79
N PRO A 250 -30.46 6.48 -0.40
CA PRO A 250 -31.28 5.33 -0.77
C PRO A 250 -31.02 4.10 0.09
N SER A 251 -32.06 3.28 0.30
CA SER A 251 -32.02 2.02 1.07
C SER A 251 -31.26 0.89 0.37
N SER A 252 -30.60 1.14 -0.75
CA SER A 252 -29.67 0.23 -1.41
C SER A 252 -28.23 0.40 -0.93
N VAL A 253 -27.90 1.53 -0.29
CA VAL A 253 -26.53 1.86 0.12
C VAL A 253 -26.10 0.95 1.26
N LYS A 254 -25.02 0.19 1.05
CA LYS A 254 -24.37 -0.69 2.02
C LYS A 254 -23.11 -0.06 2.63
N SER A 255 -22.38 0.73 1.86
CA SER A 255 -21.18 1.44 2.31
C SER A 255 -21.38 2.94 2.17
N LEU A 256 -21.29 3.67 3.30
CA LEU A 256 -21.46 5.12 3.36
C LEU A 256 -20.23 5.77 3.98
N THR A 257 -19.59 6.67 3.23
CA THR A 257 -18.45 7.46 3.69
C THR A 257 -18.77 8.95 3.59
N PHE A 258 -18.72 9.65 4.71
CA PHE A 258 -18.82 11.11 4.76
C PHE A 258 -17.46 11.77 4.59
N GLY A 259 -17.44 12.94 3.95
CA GLY A 259 -16.25 13.76 3.85
C GLY A 259 -15.98 14.61 5.09
N ASN A 260 -14.85 15.32 5.07
CA ASN A 260 -14.26 15.97 6.23
C ASN A 260 -15.16 16.96 6.99
N SER A 261 -16.07 17.66 6.32
CA SER A 261 -16.84 18.77 6.91
C SER A 261 -18.22 18.36 7.42
N PHE A 262 -18.68 17.14 7.14
CA PHE A 262 -20.01 16.68 7.56
C PHE A 262 -20.11 16.72 9.09
N ASN A 263 -21.03 17.53 9.60
CA ASN A 263 -21.25 17.74 11.03
C ASN A 263 -22.71 18.10 11.33
N GLN A 264 -23.66 17.49 10.62
CA GLN A 264 -25.09 17.69 10.84
C GLN A 264 -25.65 16.66 11.82
N VAL A 265 -26.69 17.05 12.56
CA VAL A 265 -27.40 16.16 13.47
C VAL A 265 -28.05 15.03 12.67
N LEU A 266 -27.88 13.79 13.14
CA LEU A 266 -28.48 12.60 12.54
C LEU A 266 -29.73 12.20 13.31
N SER A 267 -30.89 12.35 12.68
CA SER A 267 -32.15 11.83 13.20
C SER A 267 -32.32 10.37 12.82
N ALA A 268 -33.21 9.66 13.51
CA ALA A 268 -33.56 8.29 13.13
C ALA A 268 -34.05 8.26 11.66
N GLY A 269 -33.44 7.39 10.85
CA GLY A 269 -33.73 7.27 9.42
C GLY A 269 -32.93 8.21 8.50
N SER A 270 -32.10 9.14 9.02
CA SER A 270 -31.17 9.94 8.20
C SER A 270 -30.16 9.05 7.45
N ILE A 271 -29.74 7.94 8.08
CA ILE A 271 -28.93 6.89 7.47
C ILE A 271 -29.83 5.64 7.33
N PRO A 272 -29.94 5.04 6.14
CA PRO A 272 -30.85 3.93 5.90
C PRO A 272 -30.37 2.63 6.56
N SER A 273 -31.31 1.75 6.93
CA SER A 273 -31.05 0.46 7.59
C SER A 273 -30.40 -0.60 6.70
N SER A 274 -29.94 -0.22 5.51
CA SER A 274 -29.14 -1.05 4.62
C SER A 274 -27.63 -0.84 4.81
N VAL A 275 -27.22 0.24 5.48
CA VAL A 275 -25.79 0.58 5.64
C VAL A 275 -25.14 -0.39 6.62
N GLU A 276 -24.13 -1.11 6.13
CA GLU A 276 -23.31 -2.08 6.88
C GLU A 276 -21.96 -1.47 7.29
N SER A 277 -21.42 -0.55 6.50
CA SER A 277 -20.17 0.17 6.78
C SER A 277 -20.39 1.68 6.76
N LEU A 278 -20.10 2.33 7.88
CA LEU A 278 -20.27 3.77 8.07
C LEU A 278 -18.96 4.42 8.51
N THR A 279 -18.48 5.38 7.72
CA THR A 279 -17.30 6.18 8.03
C THR A 279 -17.63 7.67 8.07
N PHE A 280 -17.34 8.31 9.19
CA PHE A 280 -17.45 9.76 9.34
C PHE A 280 -16.14 10.47 9.00
N GLY A 281 -16.25 11.66 8.41
CA GLY A 281 -15.11 12.53 8.16
C GLY A 281 -14.66 13.32 9.38
N LYS A 282 -13.57 14.08 9.21
CA LYS A 282 -12.82 14.76 10.30
C LYS A 282 -13.66 15.61 11.28
N SER A 283 -14.71 16.28 10.85
CA SER A 283 -15.41 17.31 11.65
C SER A 283 -16.66 16.82 12.36
N PHE A 284 -17.13 15.59 12.09
CA PHE A 284 -18.37 15.08 12.70
C PHE A 284 -18.22 15.01 14.22
N ASN A 285 -19.05 15.76 14.93
CA ASN A 285 -19.03 15.89 16.38
C ASN A 285 -20.43 16.21 16.95
N GLN A 286 -21.46 15.56 16.42
CA GLN A 286 -22.83 15.70 16.88
C GLN A 286 -23.22 14.60 17.86
N VAL A 287 -24.14 14.91 18.78
CA VAL A 287 -24.67 13.93 19.74
C VAL A 287 -25.42 12.84 18.98
N LEU A 288 -25.18 11.58 19.35
CA LEU A 288 -25.83 10.42 18.75
C LEU A 288 -26.93 9.91 19.66
N SER A 289 -28.18 10.11 19.25
CA SER A 289 -29.33 9.51 19.93
C SER A 289 -29.52 8.06 19.48
N ALA A 290 -30.28 7.28 20.24
CA ALA A 290 -30.66 5.93 19.83
C ALA A 290 -31.33 5.95 18.44
N GLY A 291 -30.82 5.15 17.51
CA GLY A 291 -31.31 5.10 16.12
C GLY A 291 -30.70 6.12 15.17
N SER A 292 -29.84 7.05 15.62
CA SER A 292 -29.07 7.95 14.72
C SER A 292 -28.15 7.15 13.78
N ILE A 293 -27.59 6.05 14.28
CA ILE A 293 -26.86 5.05 13.49
C ILE A 293 -27.76 3.79 13.42
N PRO A 294 -28.01 3.23 12.24
CA PRO A 294 -28.93 2.09 12.10
C PRO A 294 -28.31 0.78 12.61
N SER A 295 -29.17 -0.14 13.05
CA SER A 295 -28.79 -1.47 13.59
C SER A 295 -28.27 -2.46 12.54
N SER A 296 -28.06 -2.02 11.31
CA SER A 296 -27.39 -2.77 10.25
C SER A 296 -25.88 -2.52 10.23
N VAL A 297 -25.38 -1.44 10.84
CA VAL A 297 -23.97 -1.06 10.77
C VAL A 297 -23.12 -2.07 11.54
N GLU A 298 -22.21 -2.73 10.83
CA GLU A 298 -21.24 -3.68 11.39
C GLU A 298 -19.84 -3.05 11.56
N SER A 299 -19.49 -2.05 10.73
CA SER A 299 -18.23 -1.32 10.81
C SER A 299 -18.49 0.17 10.96
N LEU A 300 -18.05 0.75 12.08
CA LEU A 300 -18.25 2.15 12.41
C LEU A 300 -16.92 2.85 12.67
N THR A 301 -16.62 3.86 11.89
CA THR A 301 -15.41 4.69 12.04
C THR A 301 -15.79 6.15 12.24
N PHE A 302 -15.37 6.73 13.36
CA PHE A 302 -15.46 8.16 13.62
C PHE A 302 -14.24 8.92 13.10
N GLY A 303 -14.47 10.14 12.64
CA GLY A 303 -13.40 11.04 12.22
C GLY A 303 -12.79 11.82 13.39
N TYR A 304 -11.73 12.57 13.06
CA TYR A 304 -10.81 13.24 13.99
C TYR A 304 -11.46 13.95 15.19
N SER A 305 -12.56 14.69 15.00
CA SER A 305 -13.15 15.61 15.98
C SER A 305 -14.26 15.04 16.85
N PHE A 306 -14.71 13.81 16.61
CA PHE A 306 -15.82 13.23 17.38
C PHE A 306 -15.42 13.08 18.86
N ASN A 307 -16.12 13.78 19.74
CA ASN A 307 -15.86 13.81 21.16
C ASN A 307 -17.15 14.08 21.96
N GLN A 308 -18.28 13.50 21.54
CA GLN A 308 -19.56 13.63 22.24
C GLN A 308 -19.77 12.49 23.25
N VAL A 309 -20.47 12.80 24.34
CA VAL A 309 -20.84 11.80 25.35
C VAL A 309 -21.74 10.74 24.70
N LEU A 310 -21.41 9.47 24.94
CA LEU A 310 -22.21 8.35 24.46
C LEU A 310 -23.32 8.03 25.46
N SER A 311 -24.51 7.74 24.94
CA SER A 311 -25.64 7.21 25.70
C SER A 311 -25.94 5.78 25.25
N THR A 312 -26.74 5.05 26.02
CA THR A 312 -27.20 3.72 25.63
C THR A 312 -27.88 3.77 24.26
N GLY A 313 -27.42 2.94 23.33
CA GLY A 313 -27.94 2.91 21.95
C GLY A 313 -27.32 3.91 20.98
N SER A 314 -26.39 4.78 21.40
CA SER A 314 -25.63 5.65 20.48
C SER A 314 -24.81 4.84 19.47
N ILE A 315 -24.25 3.71 19.91
CA ILE A 315 -23.56 2.73 19.07
C ILE A 315 -24.46 1.48 18.98
N PRO A 316 -24.88 1.03 17.79
CA PRO A 316 -25.78 -0.11 17.65
C PRO A 316 -25.14 -1.45 18.01
N SER A 317 -25.94 -2.39 18.50
CA SER A 317 -25.50 -3.75 18.90
C SER A 317 -25.08 -4.66 17.74
N SER A 318 -25.13 -4.18 16.51
CA SER A 318 -24.61 -4.85 15.32
C SER A 318 -23.13 -4.57 15.06
N VAL A 319 -22.57 -3.51 15.66
CA VAL A 319 -21.20 -3.06 15.37
C VAL A 319 -20.19 -4.09 15.85
N LYS A 320 -19.38 -4.60 14.92
CA LYS A 320 -18.29 -5.57 15.14
C LYS A 320 -16.92 -4.89 15.15
N SER A 321 -16.75 -3.81 14.40
CA SER A 321 -15.53 -3.00 14.37
C SER A 321 -15.86 -1.55 14.69
N LEU A 322 -15.25 -1.03 15.75
CA LEU A 322 -15.46 0.33 16.23
C LEU A 322 -14.12 1.08 16.32
N THR A 323 -14.03 2.18 15.58
CA THR A 323 -12.87 3.08 15.60
C THR A 323 -13.31 4.47 16.01
N PHE A 324 -12.80 4.96 17.13
CA PHE A 324 -12.97 6.34 17.56
C PHE A 324 -11.95 7.27 16.89
N GLY A 325 -12.34 8.53 16.73
CA GLY A 325 -11.48 9.59 16.22
C GLY A 325 -10.46 10.08 17.24
N VAL A 326 -9.45 10.79 16.74
CA VAL A 326 -8.30 11.27 17.54
C VAL A 326 -8.70 12.04 18.80
N TYR A 327 -9.68 12.93 18.74
CA TYR A 327 -10.08 13.77 19.88
C TYR A 327 -11.08 13.11 20.85
N PHE A 328 -11.52 11.87 20.59
CA PHE A 328 -12.46 11.21 21.49
C PHE A 328 -11.82 10.98 22.87
N ASN A 329 -12.36 11.61 23.90
CA ASN A 329 -11.83 11.55 25.25
C ASN A 329 -12.95 11.69 26.30
N GLN A 330 -14.14 11.13 26.02
CA GLN A 330 -15.27 11.14 26.94
C GLN A 330 -15.21 9.98 27.92
N VAL A 331 -15.71 10.20 29.13
CA VAL A 331 -15.85 9.14 30.14
C VAL A 331 -16.82 8.09 29.63
N LEU A 332 -16.42 6.82 29.75
CA LEU A 332 -17.24 5.68 29.36
C LEU A 332 -17.74 4.93 30.60
N SER A 333 -18.98 4.46 30.52
CA SER A 333 -19.57 3.53 31.48
C SER A 333 -19.75 2.15 30.84
N ALA A 334 -19.80 1.11 31.67
CA ALA A 334 -20.04 -0.25 31.19
C ALA A 334 -21.35 -0.33 30.37
N GLY A 335 -21.30 -1.05 29.25
CA GLY A 335 -22.45 -1.23 28.34
C GLY A 335 -22.65 -0.13 27.28
N LEU A 336 -21.87 0.96 27.28
CA LEU A 336 -21.93 1.96 26.19
C LEU A 336 -21.29 1.47 24.89
N ILE A 337 -20.25 0.64 24.99
CA ILE A 337 -19.69 -0.08 23.86
C ILE A 337 -20.42 -1.43 23.77
N PRO A 338 -21.04 -1.79 22.64
CA PRO A 338 -21.81 -3.03 22.54
C PRO A 338 -20.97 -4.30 22.64
N SER A 339 -21.56 -5.37 23.19
CA SER A 339 -20.93 -6.70 23.29
C SER A 339 -20.78 -7.46 21.97
N SER A 340 -21.11 -6.83 20.84
CA SER A 340 -20.84 -7.32 19.50
C SER A 340 -19.45 -6.92 19.00
N VAL A 341 -18.83 -5.89 19.60
CA VAL A 341 -17.56 -5.32 19.14
C VAL A 341 -16.43 -6.32 19.36
N LYS A 342 -15.72 -6.67 18.28
CA LYS A 342 -14.54 -7.54 18.28
C LYS A 342 -13.23 -6.77 18.10
N SER A 343 -13.27 -5.67 17.35
CA SER A 343 -12.12 -4.78 17.15
C SER A 343 -12.47 -3.40 17.66
N LEU A 344 -11.70 -2.92 18.63
CA LEU A 344 -11.91 -1.62 19.26
C LEU A 344 -10.62 -0.78 19.17
N VAL A 345 -10.74 0.39 18.55
CA VAL A 345 -9.65 1.35 18.42
C VAL A 345 -10.08 2.68 19.03
N PHE A 346 -9.34 3.14 20.03
CA PHE A 346 -9.46 4.49 20.57
C PHE A 346 -8.51 5.45 19.86
N GLY A 347 -8.91 6.72 19.78
CA GLY A 347 -8.07 7.78 19.22
C GLY A 347 -6.96 8.23 20.15
N SER A 348 -6.01 9.00 19.61
CA SER A 348 -4.76 9.36 20.31
C SER A 348 -4.92 10.28 21.53
N ARG A 349 -6.08 10.91 21.73
CA ARG A 349 -6.36 11.77 22.90
C ARG A 349 -7.16 11.07 23.99
N PHE A 350 -7.53 9.80 23.81
CA PHE A 350 -8.33 9.08 24.80
C PHE A 350 -7.50 8.78 26.06
N ASN A 351 -7.76 9.50 27.15
CA ASN A 351 -6.98 9.38 28.37
C ASN A 351 -7.86 9.28 29.63
N GLN A 352 -9.04 8.67 29.49
CA GLN A 352 -9.96 8.41 30.59
C GLN A 352 -9.62 7.11 31.31
N VAL A 353 -10.02 7.01 32.59
CA VAL A 353 -9.83 5.79 33.39
C VAL A 353 -10.66 4.65 32.81
N LEU A 354 -10.01 3.52 32.54
CA LEU A 354 -10.66 2.28 32.10
C LEU A 354 -10.94 1.38 33.30
N SER A 355 -12.17 1.44 33.82
CA SER A 355 -12.65 0.49 34.83
C SER A 355 -13.15 -0.81 34.21
N ALA A 356 -13.23 -1.87 35.02
CA ALA A 356 -13.74 -3.16 34.59
C ALA A 356 -15.13 -3.05 33.93
N GLY A 357 -15.31 -3.76 32.81
CA GLY A 357 -16.57 -3.79 32.05
C GLY A 357 -16.80 -2.64 31.07
N ILE A 358 -15.94 -1.62 31.01
CA ILE A 358 -16.00 -0.58 29.96
C ILE A 358 -15.69 -1.18 28.59
N ILE A 359 -14.64 -2.00 28.51
CA ILE A 359 -14.29 -2.73 27.31
C ILE A 359 -15.06 -4.06 27.34
N PRO A 360 -15.92 -4.35 26.36
CA PRO A 360 -16.74 -5.57 26.37
C PRO A 360 -15.90 -6.84 26.24
N SER A 361 -16.36 -7.93 26.86
CA SER A 361 -15.71 -9.26 26.81
C SER A 361 -15.75 -9.95 25.44
N SER A 362 -16.26 -9.27 24.42
CA SER A 362 -16.23 -9.70 23.02
C SER A 362 -15.01 -9.17 22.27
N VAL A 363 -14.30 -8.17 22.80
CA VAL A 363 -13.18 -7.52 22.12
C VAL A 363 -11.99 -8.47 22.05
N GLU A 364 -11.54 -8.76 20.84
CA GLU A 364 -10.39 -9.63 20.54
C GLU A 364 -9.14 -8.81 20.16
N SER A 365 -9.32 -7.61 19.59
CA SER A 365 -8.26 -6.68 19.22
C SER A 365 -8.53 -5.31 19.81
N LEU A 366 -7.58 -4.79 20.59
CA LEU A 366 -7.69 -3.54 21.31
C LEU A 366 -6.47 -2.64 21.03
N THR A 367 -6.75 -1.44 20.53
CA THR A 367 -5.74 -0.38 20.34
C THR A 367 -6.21 0.88 21.06
N PHE A 368 -5.37 1.49 21.88
CA PHE A 368 -5.72 2.70 22.60
C PHE A 368 -4.50 3.49 23.05
N ASP A 369 -4.63 4.80 23.01
CA ASP A 369 -3.57 5.76 23.33
C ASP A 369 -3.89 6.47 24.63
N PHE A 370 -3.82 5.70 25.71
CA PHE A 370 -4.04 6.17 27.07
C PHE A 370 -2.70 6.27 27.78
N ASN A 371 -2.59 7.17 28.75
CA ASN A 371 -1.41 7.29 29.60
C ASN A 371 -1.81 7.36 31.08
N GLN A 372 -2.62 6.38 31.50
CA GLN A 372 -3.05 6.18 32.89
C GLN A 372 -2.55 4.83 33.40
N VAL A 373 -2.44 4.68 34.71
CA VAL A 373 -2.16 3.36 35.31
C VAL A 373 -3.29 2.41 34.92
N LEU A 374 -2.93 1.25 34.38
CA LEU A 374 -3.88 0.23 33.95
C LEU A 374 -4.35 -0.57 35.16
N PRO A 375 -5.61 -0.44 35.62
CA PRO A 375 -6.13 -1.24 36.73
C PRO A 375 -6.18 -2.72 36.36
N ALA A 376 -6.18 -3.60 37.36
CA ALA A 376 -6.51 -5.00 37.11
C ALA A 376 -7.93 -5.10 36.51
N ASP A 377 -8.13 -6.10 35.64
CA ASP A 377 -9.42 -6.42 35.00
C ASP A 377 -10.01 -5.33 34.07
N SER A 378 -9.26 -4.26 33.76
CA SER A 378 -9.72 -3.23 32.81
C SER A 378 -9.71 -3.70 31.36
N ILE A 379 -8.81 -4.64 31.02
CA ILE A 379 -8.75 -5.29 29.72
C ILE A 379 -9.36 -6.69 29.85
N PRO A 380 -10.39 -7.05 29.08
CA PRO A 380 -11.04 -8.34 29.19
C PRO A 380 -10.15 -9.48 28.69
N SER A 381 -10.35 -10.68 29.24
CA SER A 381 -9.64 -11.91 28.89
C SER A 381 -9.95 -12.47 27.49
N SER A 382 -10.74 -11.75 26.69
CA SER A 382 -10.98 -12.04 25.28
C SER A 382 -9.93 -11.43 24.37
N VAL A 383 -9.18 -10.41 24.83
CA VAL A 383 -8.22 -9.67 24.02
C VAL A 383 -7.01 -10.55 23.71
N LYS A 384 -6.74 -10.74 22.41
CA LYS A 384 -5.59 -11.49 21.88
C LYS A 384 -4.51 -10.56 21.32
N SER A 385 -4.90 -9.41 20.79
CA SER A 385 -3.99 -8.40 20.27
C SER A 385 -4.17 -7.09 21.03
N LEU A 386 -3.09 -6.62 21.64
CA LEU A 386 -3.07 -5.41 22.45
C LEU A 386 -1.99 -4.45 21.93
N THR A 387 -2.42 -3.26 21.53
CA THR A 387 -1.54 -2.18 21.09
C THR A 387 -1.73 -0.95 21.96
N PHE A 388 -0.68 -0.57 22.67
CA PHE A 388 -0.58 0.72 23.35
C PHE A 388 -0.22 1.81 22.35
N GLY A 389 -0.90 2.95 22.42
CA GLY A 389 -0.64 4.12 21.58
C GLY A 389 0.65 4.86 21.94
N CYS A 390 0.91 5.97 21.24
CA CYS A 390 2.18 6.69 21.27
C CYS A 390 2.56 7.19 22.67
N ASP A 391 1.60 7.60 23.49
CA ASP A 391 1.87 8.33 24.73
C ASP A 391 1.89 7.45 25.99
N PHE A 392 1.54 6.15 25.89
CA PHE A 392 1.51 5.26 27.04
C PHE A 392 2.90 5.09 27.67
N ASN A 393 3.07 5.53 28.91
CA ASN A 393 4.33 5.42 29.63
C ASN A 393 4.11 5.20 31.14
N GLN A 394 3.28 4.22 31.48
CA GLN A 394 2.96 3.87 32.87
C GLN A 394 3.55 2.52 33.27
N VAL A 395 3.77 2.33 34.57
CA VAL A 395 4.28 1.07 35.10
C VAL A 395 3.21 -0.01 34.93
N LEU A 396 3.61 -1.15 34.37
CA LEU A 396 2.76 -2.32 34.26
C LEU A 396 2.94 -3.21 35.49
N SER A 397 1.86 -3.40 36.25
CA SER A 397 1.84 -4.36 37.35
C SER A 397 1.51 -5.76 36.83
N ALA A 398 1.98 -6.80 37.52
CA ALA A 398 1.62 -8.18 37.19
C ALA A 398 0.08 -8.35 37.18
N GLY A 399 -0.44 -8.96 36.12
CA GLY A 399 -1.89 -9.14 35.92
C GLY A 399 -2.63 -7.95 35.30
N SER A 400 -1.98 -6.81 35.07
CA SER A 400 -2.60 -5.66 34.36
C SER A 400 -2.92 -5.97 32.90
N ILE A 401 -2.10 -6.79 32.25
CA ILE A 401 -2.36 -7.33 30.90
C ILE A 401 -2.87 -8.78 31.05
N PRO A 402 -4.04 -9.14 30.50
CA PRO A 402 -4.62 -10.46 30.67
C PRO A 402 -3.82 -11.55 29.96
N SER A 403 -3.84 -12.76 30.52
CA SER A 403 -3.13 -13.95 29.99
C SER A 403 -3.70 -14.50 28.67
N SER A 404 -4.64 -13.80 28.04
CA SER A 404 -5.15 -14.09 26.71
C SER A 404 -4.36 -13.39 25.61
N VAL A 405 -3.59 -12.34 25.94
CA VAL A 405 -2.86 -11.54 24.96
C VAL A 405 -1.72 -12.35 24.35
N GLU A 406 -1.73 -12.49 23.03
CA GLU A 406 -0.73 -13.20 22.24
C GLU A 406 0.19 -12.25 21.46
N SER A 407 -0.30 -11.06 21.11
CA SER A 407 0.47 -10.00 20.45
C SER A 407 0.41 -8.72 21.28
N LEU A 408 1.57 -8.23 21.68
CA LEU A 408 1.72 -7.03 22.49
C LEU A 408 2.64 -6.03 21.78
N THR A 409 2.14 -4.83 21.54
CA THR A 409 2.89 -3.73 20.93
C THR A 409 2.83 -2.51 21.83
N PHE A 410 3.99 -1.97 22.18
CA PHE A 410 4.12 -0.68 22.85
C PHE A 410 4.31 0.44 21.83
N GLY A 411 3.68 1.59 22.06
CA GLY A 411 3.87 2.79 21.26
C GLY A 411 5.09 3.59 21.67
N TYR A 412 5.29 4.72 20.99
CA TYR A 412 6.52 5.52 20.95
C TYR A 412 7.16 5.78 22.33
N CYS A 413 6.41 6.31 23.30
CA CYS A 413 6.93 6.84 24.56
C CYS A 413 7.16 5.82 25.69
N PHE A 414 6.82 4.53 25.51
CA PHE A 414 6.90 3.57 26.61
C PHE A 414 8.35 3.32 27.02
N ASN A 415 8.71 3.73 28.22
CA ASN A 415 10.08 3.62 28.75
C ASN A 415 10.08 3.35 30.26
N LYS A 416 9.26 2.40 30.72
CA LYS A 416 9.21 1.96 32.12
C LYS A 416 9.89 0.60 32.31
N VAL A 417 10.50 0.42 33.48
CA VAL A 417 11.12 -0.83 33.87
C VAL A 417 10.07 -1.94 33.88
N LEU A 418 10.40 -3.06 33.26
CA LEU A 418 9.56 -4.26 33.25
C LEU A 418 9.98 -5.19 34.38
N SER A 419 9.09 -5.37 35.36
CA SER A 419 9.27 -6.41 36.38
C SER A 419 8.85 -7.78 35.83
N VAL A 420 9.40 -8.85 36.39
CA VAL A 420 8.99 -10.22 36.04
C VAL A 420 7.48 -10.39 36.23
N GLY A 421 6.80 -10.90 35.20
CA GLY A 421 5.34 -11.05 35.20
C GLY A 421 4.53 -9.84 34.73
N SER A 422 5.16 -8.70 34.41
CA SER A 422 4.46 -7.53 33.85
C SER A 422 3.88 -7.81 32.45
N ILE A 423 4.58 -8.65 31.68
CA ILE A 423 4.12 -9.18 30.40
C ILE A 423 3.67 -10.63 30.63
N PRO A 424 2.45 -11.03 30.23
CA PRO A 424 1.95 -12.38 30.49
C PRO A 424 2.64 -13.43 29.62
N SER A 425 2.73 -14.66 30.14
CA SER A 425 3.36 -15.82 29.48
C SER A 425 2.58 -16.36 28.27
N SER A 426 1.51 -15.69 27.84
CA SER A 426 0.77 -15.96 26.61
C SER A 426 1.34 -15.21 25.41
N VAL A 427 2.11 -14.14 25.61
CA VAL A 427 2.61 -13.28 24.53
C VAL A 427 3.60 -14.04 23.65
N LYS A 428 3.29 -14.11 22.35
CA LYS A 428 4.09 -14.74 21.30
C LYS A 428 4.84 -13.72 20.45
N SER A 429 4.28 -12.52 20.30
CA SER A 429 4.91 -11.40 19.58
C SER A 429 4.98 -10.18 20.49
N LEU A 430 6.20 -9.67 20.70
CA LEU A 430 6.47 -8.51 21.55
C LEU A 430 7.24 -7.45 20.75
N THR A 431 6.66 -6.25 20.67
CA THR A 431 7.28 -5.10 20.03
C THR A 431 7.34 -3.93 21.01
N PHE A 432 8.54 -3.45 21.26
CA PHE A 432 8.77 -2.22 22.03
C PHE A 432 8.71 -1.00 21.12
N GLY A 433 8.23 0.12 21.67
CA GLY A 433 8.20 1.41 20.96
C GLY A 433 9.52 2.15 21.04
N THR A 434 9.65 3.23 20.27
CA THR A 434 10.89 3.98 20.01
C THR A 434 11.72 4.26 21.27
N ASP A 435 11.14 4.87 22.29
CA ASP A 435 11.88 5.40 23.44
C ASP A 435 12.30 4.33 24.47
N PHE A 436 11.93 3.06 24.27
CA PHE A 436 12.22 2.01 25.25
C PHE A 436 13.72 1.75 25.37
N ASP A 437 14.30 2.13 26.51
CA ASP A 437 15.73 1.98 26.81
C ASP A 437 15.98 1.63 28.29
N GLN A 438 15.17 0.71 28.83
CA GLN A 438 15.31 0.24 30.21
C GLN A 438 16.15 -1.04 30.31
N VAL A 439 16.88 -1.15 31.42
CA VAL A 439 17.60 -2.39 31.76
C VAL A 439 16.60 -3.52 31.95
N LEU A 440 16.87 -4.67 31.32
CA LEU A 440 16.05 -5.86 31.42
C LEU A 440 16.67 -6.88 32.36
N SER A 441 15.85 -7.49 33.20
CA SER A 441 16.24 -8.66 34.01
C SER A 441 15.80 -9.96 33.35
N VAL A 442 16.48 -11.07 33.66
CA VAL A 442 16.05 -12.41 33.24
C VAL A 442 14.60 -12.64 33.67
N GLY A 443 13.75 -13.08 32.73
CA GLY A 443 12.31 -13.29 32.96
C GLY A 443 11.42 -12.06 32.75
N SER A 444 11.98 -10.88 32.45
CA SER A 444 11.17 -9.68 32.10
C SER A 444 10.46 -9.85 30.75
N ILE A 445 11.08 -10.59 29.83
CA ILE A 445 10.49 -11.05 28.57
C ILE A 445 10.06 -12.51 28.78
N PRO A 446 8.78 -12.87 28.59
CA PRO A 446 8.32 -14.24 28.85
C PRO A 446 8.88 -15.28 27.87
N SER A 447 9.04 -16.52 28.34
CA SER A 447 9.53 -17.67 27.56
C SER A 447 8.59 -18.16 26.46
N SER A 448 7.44 -17.51 26.28
CA SER A 448 6.51 -17.76 25.18
C SER A 448 6.81 -16.92 23.93
N VAL A 449 7.61 -15.85 24.06
CA VAL A 449 7.86 -14.88 22.98
C VAL A 449 8.66 -15.55 21.86
N LYS A 450 8.11 -15.51 20.64
CA LYS A 450 8.72 -16.06 19.41
C LYS A 450 9.24 -14.95 18.49
N SER A 451 8.64 -13.78 18.52
CA SER A 451 9.07 -12.60 17.77
C SER A 451 9.32 -11.46 18.74
N LEU A 452 10.54 -10.93 18.76
CA LEU A 452 10.95 -9.84 19.64
C LEU A 452 11.54 -8.70 18.81
N THR A 453 10.96 -7.52 18.95
CA THR A 453 11.47 -6.28 18.35
C THR A 453 11.72 -5.26 19.44
N PHE A 454 12.97 -4.82 19.56
CA PHE A 454 13.36 -3.73 20.45
C PHE A 454 13.05 -2.36 19.84
N GLY A 455 12.78 -1.38 20.70
CA GLY A 455 12.55 0.01 20.35
C GLY A 455 13.80 0.69 19.80
N ASN A 456 13.62 1.73 18.98
CA ASN A 456 14.72 2.42 18.29
C ASN A 456 15.83 2.91 19.23
N ASP A 457 15.52 3.37 20.43
CA ASP A 457 16.51 3.92 21.37
C ASP A 457 17.15 2.86 22.26
N PHE A 458 16.67 1.62 22.24
CA PHE A 458 17.19 0.54 23.08
C PHE A 458 18.69 0.33 22.87
N ASN A 459 19.49 0.60 23.89
CA ASN A 459 20.94 0.48 23.87
C ASN A 459 21.50 0.01 25.22
N GLN A 460 20.74 -0.78 25.98
CA GLN A 460 21.20 -1.37 27.23
C GLN A 460 22.05 -2.62 27.03
N VAL A 461 22.97 -2.87 27.96
CA VAL A 461 23.77 -4.10 27.98
C VAL A 461 22.85 -5.29 28.22
N LEU A 462 23.05 -6.36 27.45
CA LEU A 462 22.31 -7.61 27.59
C LEU A 462 23.20 -8.68 28.21
N SER A 463 22.66 -9.42 29.17
CA SER A 463 23.27 -10.65 29.70
C SER A 463 22.55 -11.89 29.14
N GLU A 464 23.22 -13.04 29.26
CA GLU A 464 22.64 -14.34 28.91
C GLU A 464 21.30 -14.56 29.64
N GLY A 465 20.31 -15.11 28.93
CA GLY A 465 18.98 -15.42 29.46
C GLY A 465 17.96 -14.27 29.46
N ILE A 466 18.34 -13.02 29.14
CA ILE A 466 17.38 -11.92 28.99
C ILE A 466 16.46 -12.16 27.77
N ILE A 467 17.05 -12.51 26.64
CA ILE A 467 16.30 -12.90 25.44
C ILE A 467 15.92 -14.38 25.62
N PRO A 468 14.64 -14.75 25.64
CA PRO A 468 14.26 -16.13 25.93
C PRO A 468 14.62 -17.11 24.80
N PRO A 469 14.89 -18.39 25.11
CA PRO A 469 15.25 -19.41 24.12
C PRO A 469 14.07 -19.86 23.22
N SER A 470 12.92 -19.21 23.32
CA SER A 470 11.78 -19.37 22.41
C SER A 470 11.82 -18.42 21.20
N VAL A 471 12.64 -17.35 21.27
CA VAL A 471 12.68 -16.29 20.24
C VAL A 471 13.26 -16.85 18.95
N LYS A 472 12.50 -16.72 17.85
CA LYS A 472 12.88 -17.13 16.50
C LYS A 472 13.21 -15.94 15.59
N SER A 473 12.58 -14.79 15.82
CA SER A 473 12.87 -13.55 15.10
C SER A 473 13.25 -12.48 16.12
N LEU A 474 14.44 -11.91 15.94
CA LEU A 474 14.99 -10.89 16.81
C LEU A 474 15.41 -9.67 15.98
N THR A 475 14.85 -8.53 16.34
CA THR A 475 15.21 -7.23 15.75
C THR A 475 15.66 -6.29 16.84
N PHE A 476 16.88 -5.78 16.72
CA PHE A 476 17.40 -4.70 17.55
C PHE A 476 17.00 -3.33 17.01
N GLY A 477 16.79 -2.37 17.90
CA GLY A 477 16.47 -0.99 17.55
C GLY A 477 17.66 -0.22 16.99
N GLU A 478 17.36 0.92 16.35
CA GLU A 478 18.32 1.75 15.62
C GLU A 478 19.58 2.14 16.41
N SER A 479 19.46 2.44 17.70
CA SER A 479 20.54 2.93 18.55
C SER A 479 21.36 1.81 19.22
N PHE A 480 20.94 0.55 19.11
CA PHE A 480 21.63 -0.57 19.74
C PHE A 480 23.06 -0.73 19.22
N ASN A 481 24.05 -0.56 20.09
CA ASN A 481 25.46 -0.67 19.76
C ASN A 481 26.30 -1.23 20.93
N GLN A 482 25.70 -2.06 21.78
CA GLN A 482 26.40 -2.71 22.87
C GLN A 482 27.19 -3.93 22.41
N VAL A 483 28.29 -4.23 23.11
CA VAL A 483 29.08 -5.45 22.88
C VAL A 483 28.24 -6.67 23.24
N LEU A 484 28.21 -7.65 22.34
CA LEU A 484 27.50 -8.91 22.55
C LEU A 484 28.52 -10.06 22.69
N SER A 485 28.45 -10.79 23.80
CA SER A 485 29.17 -12.05 24.00
C SER A 485 28.37 -13.25 23.48
N ALA A 486 29.05 -14.38 23.24
CA ALA A 486 28.41 -15.64 22.89
C ALA A 486 27.37 -16.05 23.95
N GLY A 487 26.22 -16.57 23.52
CA GLY A 487 25.12 -16.99 24.40
C GLY A 487 24.04 -15.93 24.66
N ILE A 488 24.29 -14.64 24.43
CA ILE A 488 23.27 -13.59 24.61
C ILE A 488 22.12 -13.73 23.61
N ILE A 489 22.45 -13.96 22.34
CA ILE A 489 21.45 -14.28 21.32
C ILE A 489 21.17 -15.79 21.42
N PRO A 490 19.94 -16.23 21.71
CA PRO A 490 19.65 -17.64 21.92
C PRO A 490 19.77 -18.46 20.63
N SER A 491 20.13 -19.74 20.79
CA SER A 491 20.27 -20.69 19.67
C SER A 491 18.96 -21.03 18.97
N SER A 492 17.82 -20.46 19.38
CA SER A 492 16.53 -20.57 18.70
C SER A 492 16.32 -19.53 17.58
N VAL A 493 17.13 -18.47 17.54
CA VAL A 493 16.93 -17.34 16.62
C VAL A 493 17.25 -17.76 15.19
N GLU A 494 16.26 -17.69 14.30
CA GLU A 494 16.38 -18.03 12.88
C GLU A 494 16.53 -16.78 11.98
N SER A 495 16.03 -15.63 12.43
CA SER A 495 16.14 -14.33 11.75
C SER A 495 16.63 -13.27 12.72
N LEU A 496 17.75 -12.62 12.36
CA LEU A 496 18.42 -11.61 13.18
C LEU A 496 18.62 -10.33 12.38
N THR A 497 18.14 -9.21 12.93
CA THR A 497 18.33 -7.87 12.37
C THR A 497 18.98 -6.98 13.42
N PHE A 498 20.13 -6.39 13.07
CA PHE A 498 20.78 -5.35 13.85
C PHE A 498 20.30 -3.96 13.41
N GLY A 499 20.18 -3.04 14.37
CA GLY A 499 19.78 -1.67 14.12
C GLY A 499 20.89 -0.81 13.51
N CYS A 500 20.53 0.40 13.08
CA CYS A 500 21.35 1.31 12.30
C CYS A 500 22.75 1.58 12.87
N LYS A 501 22.88 1.83 14.18
CA LYS A 501 24.15 2.21 14.83
C LYS A 501 25.02 1.02 15.26
N PHE A 502 24.55 -0.22 15.10
CA PHE A 502 25.32 -1.38 15.53
C PHE A 502 26.61 -1.50 14.71
N ASN A 503 27.75 -1.35 15.39
CA ASN A 503 29.07 -1.38 14.78
C ASN A 503 30.12 -2.02 15.70
N GLN A 504 29.73 -3.09 16.41
CA GLN A 504 30.63 -3.86 17.28
C GLN A 504 31.28 -5.02 16.55
N VAL A 505 32.48 -5.40 17.01
CA VAL A 505 33.23 -6.55 16.45
C VAL A 505 32.46 -7.84 16.68
N LEU A 506 32.41 -8.69 15.64
CA LEU A 506 31.73 -9.99 15.69
C LEU A 506 32.71 -11.12 16.01
N SER A 507 32.79 -11.52 17.28
CA SER A 507 33.55 -12.71 17.68
C SER A 507 32.87 -13.99 17.19
N ALA A 508 33.65 -15.03 16.90
CA ALA A 508 33.10 -16.34 16.53
C ALA A 508 32.15 -16.87 17.62
N GLY A 509 31.01 -17.41 17.20
CA GLY A 509 29.97 -17.92 18.12
C GLY A 509 29.02 -16.88 18.72
N LEU A 510 29.21 -15.58 18.45
CA LEU A 510 28.28 -14.52 18.87
C LEU A 510 26.91 -14.70 18.22
N ILE A 511 26.91 -14.84 16.89
CA ILE A 511 25.70 -15.13 16.12
C ILE A 511 25.48 -16.64 16.13
N PRO A 512 24.36 -17.15 16.66
CA PRO A 512 24.14 -18.60 16.76
C PRO A 512 24.02 -19.29 15.40
N SER A 513 24.42 -20.55 15.34
CA SER A 513 24.37 -21.40 14.14
C SER A 513 22.95 -21.80 13.68
N SER A 514 21.91 -21.23 14.30
CA SER A 514 20.52 -21.37 13.87
C SER A 514 20.07 -20.23 12.97
N VAL A 515 20.78 -19.10 12.94
CA VAL A 515 20.42 -17.92 12.15
C VAL A 515 20.53 -18.25 10.66
N LYS A 516 19.41 -18.09 9.94
CA LYS A 516 19.27 -18.31 8.49
C LYS A 516 19.24 -17.00 7.71
N SER A 517 18.74 -15.93 8.32
CA SER A 517 18.68 -14.59 7.73
C SER A 517 19.33 -13.60 8.68
N LEU A 518 20.34 -12.88 8.18
CA LEU A 518 21.10 -11.90 8.93
C LEU A 518 21.10 -10.56 8.18
N THR A 519 20.67 -9.51 8.86
CA THR A 519 20.67 -8.14 8.35
C THR A 519 21.44 -7.24 9.30
N PHE A 520 22.44 -6.53 8.77
CA PHE A 520 23.16 -5.48 9.47
C PHE A 520 22.56 -4.11 9.17
N GLY A 521 22.56 -3.24 10.17
CA GLY A 521 22.17 -1.84 10.04
C GLY A 521 23.24 -0.98 9.36
N ASN A 522 22.92 0.30 9.22
CA ASN A 522 23.65 1.25 8.38
C ASN A 522 25.13 1.42 8.71
N ASP A 523 25.50 1.48 9.99
CA ASP A 523 26.84 1.85 10.44
C ASP A 523 27.79 0.67 10.61
N PHE A 524 27.30 -0.56 10.47
CA PHE A 524 28.13 -1.75 10.60
C PHE A 524 29.25 -1.74 9.56
N ASN A 525 30.49 -1.61 10.03
CA ASN A 525 31.67 -1.53 9.18
C ASN A 525 32.89 -2.20 9.84
N GLN A 526 32.67 -3.30 10.56
CA GLN A 526 33.74 -4.09 11.18
C GLN A 526 34.28 -5.15 10.24
N VAL A 527 35.57 -5.48 10.41
CA VAL A 527 36.23 -6.56 9.65
C VAL A 527 35.57 -7.89 10.00
N LEU A 528 35.28 -8.70 8.99
CA LEU A 528 34.66 -10.01 9.14
C LEU A 528 35.73 -11.10 9.09
N SER A 529 36.09 -11.65 10.25
CA SER A 529 36.95 -12.83 10.33
C SER A 529 36.19 -14.10 9.98
N ALA A 530 36.91 -15.15 9.58
CA ALA A 530 36.32 -16.46 9.35
C ALA A 530 35.58 -16.95 10.61
N GLY A 531 34.32 -17.35 10.46
CA GLY A 531 33.46 -17.79 11.56
C GLY A 531 32.72 -16.66 12.31
N SER A 532 32.93 -15.38 11.99
CA SER A 532 32.13 -14.27 12.53
C SER A 532 30.66 -14.34 12.13
N ILE A 533 30.37 -14.84 10.93
CA ILE A 533 29.02 -15.17 10.45
C ILE A 533 28.92 -16.70 10.38
N PRO A 534 27.88 -17.33 10.96
CA PRO A 534 27.77 -18.79 10.98
C PRO A 534 27.38 -19.36 9.62
N SER A 535 27.80 -20.60 9.35
CA SER A 535 27.53 -21.37 8.12
C SER A 535 26.06 -21.81 7.95
N SER A 536 25.17 -21.33 8.81
CA SER A 536 23.72 -21.50 8.67
C SER A 536 23.05 -20.37 7.88
N VAL A 537 23.72 -19.21 7.75
CA VAL A 537 23.15 -18.03 7.10
C VAL A 537 23.00 -18.26 5.61
N LYS A 538 21.76 -18.11 5.11
CA LYS A 538 21.40 -18.21 3.69
C LYS A 538 21.16 -16.86 3.04
N SER A 539 20.68 -15.89 3.82
CA SER A 539 20.45 -14.51 3.35
C SER A 539 21.23 -13.56 4.24
N LEU A 540 22.13 -12.79 3.61
CA LEU A 540 23.00 -11.83 4.26
C LEU A 540 22.85 -10.45 3.61
N THR A 541 22.45 -9.47 4.41
CA THR A 541 22.31 -8.08 3.98
C THR A 541 23.21 -7.18 4.83
N PHE A 542 24.06 -6.40 4.16
CA PHE A 542 24.83 -5.33 4.78
C PHE A 542 24.13 -3.98 4.64
N GLY A 543 24.29 -3.13 5.66
CA GLY A 543 23.81 -1.75 5.65
C GLY A 543 24.73 -0.79 4.90
N PHE A 544 24.34 0.49 4.89
CA PHE A 544 24.91 1.55 4.06
C PHE A 544 26.44 1.67 4.07
N ASN A 545 27.07 1.66 5.25
CA ASN A 545 28.46 2.04 5.46
C ASN A 545 29.45 0.87 5.40
N PHE A 546 28.96 -0.38 5.27
CA PHE A 546 29.86 -1.54 5.20
C PHE A 546 30.78 -1.44 3.98
N ASN A 547 32.09 -1.33 4.23
CA ASN A 547 33.10 -1.15 3.20
C ASN A 547 34.43 -1.80 3.59
N GLN A 548 34.38 -2.98 4.22
CA GLN A 548 35.56 -3.75 4.59
C GLN A 548 35.96 -4.76 3.51
N VAL A 549 37.26 -5.04 3.43
CA VAL A 549 37.81 -6.06 2.52
C VAL A 549 37.28 -7.43 2.92
N LEU A 550 36.85 -8.22 1.94
CA LEU A 550 36.33 -9.57 2.15
C LEU A 550 37.44 -10.60 1.89
N SER A 551 38.03 -11.13 2.96
CA SER A 551 38.96 -12.25 2.89
C SER A 551 38.22 -13.56 2.64
N ALA A 552 38.95 -14.59 2.18
CA ALA A 552 38.39 -15.92 2.01
C ALA A 552 37.76 -16.41 3.34
N GLY A 553 36.50 -16.85 3.28
CA GLY A 553 35.75 -17.30 4.45
C GLY A 553 35.08 -16.20 5.29
N SER A 554 35.23 -14.91 4.95
CA SER A 554 34.49 -13.82 5.60
C SER A 554 32.97 -13.94 5.40
N ILE A 555 32.56 -14.40 4.21
CA ILE A 555 31.17 -14.75 3.89
C ILE A 555 31.06 -16.28 3.86
N PRO A 556 30.17 -16.91 4.64
CA PRO A 556 30.08 -18.36 4.70
C PRO A 556 29.58 -19.00 3.40
N SER A 557 30.03 -20.21 3.11
CA SER A 557 29.64 -20.98 1.91
C SER A 557 28.17 -21.41 1.86
N SER A 558 27.36 -21.08 2.87
CA SER A 558 25.92 -21.29 2.90
C SER A 558 25.11 -20.13 2.31
N VAL A 559 25.70 -18.95 2.11
CA VAL A 559 24.97 -17.74 1.70
C VAL A 559 24.49 -17.87 0.25
N GLU A 560 23.18 -17.84 0.04
CA GLU A 560 22.55 -17.92 -1.28
C GLU A 560 22.12 -16.53 -1.80
N SER A 561 21.83 -15.59 -0.90
CA SER A 561 21.46 -14.22 -1.23
C SER A 561 22.35 -13.25 -0.47
N LEU A 562 23.12 -12.44 -1.20
CA LEU A 562 24.07 -11.47 -0.67
C LEU A 562 23.74 -10.07 -1.20
N LYS A 563 23.51 -9.14 -0.28
CA LYS A 563 23.25 -7.73 -0.60
C LYS A 563 24.25 -6.83 0.13
N PHE A 564 24.99 -6.05 -0.64
CA PHE A 564 25.85 -4.97 -0.13
C PHE A 564 25.09 -3.65 -0.06
N GLY A 565 25.46 -2.82 0.90
CA GLY A 565 24.93 -1.47 1.06
C GLY A 565 25.60 -0.44 0.16
N PHE A 566 25.16 0.82 0.30
CA PHE A 566 25.44 1.91 -0.62
C PHE A 566 26.93 2.17 -0.86
N TYR A 567 27.75 2.23 0.20
CA TYR A 567 29.15 2.64 0.14
C TYR A 567 30.15 1.51 -0.13
N PHE A 568 29.70 0.25 -0.22
CA PHE A 568 30.60 -0.87 -0.48
C PHE A 568 31.32 -0.69 -1.82
N ASN A 569 32.65 -0.60 -1.78
CA ASN A 569 33.49 -0.35 -2.94
C ASN A 569 34.87 -1.00 -2.81
N GLN A 570 34.95 -2.18 -2.18
CA GLN A 570 36.19 -2.95 -2.06
C GLN A 570 36.39 -3.90 -3.25
N VAL A 571 37.66 -4.15 -3.58
CA VAL A 571 38.02 -5.12 -4.63
C VAL A 571 37.50 -6.50 -4.24
N ILE A 572 36.82 -7.16 -5.18
CA ILE A 572 36.34 -8.54 -5.03
C ILE A 572 37.38 -9.48 -5.64
N SER A 573 38.17 -10.12 -4.79
CA SER A 573 39.13 -11.15 -5.21
C SER A 573 38.40 -12.45 -5.56
N ALA A 574 39.10 -13.36 -6.24
CA ALA A 574 38.65 -14.75 -6.33
C ALA A 574 38.42 -15.29 -4.90
N ASP A 575 37.32 -16.01 -4.71
CA ASP A 575 36.88 -16.60 -3.43
C ASP A 575 36.34 -15.62 -2.35
N SER A 576 36.29 -14.31 -2.60
CA SER A 576 35.64 -13.35 -1.68
C SER A 576 34.13 -13.55 -1.58
N ILE A 577 33.48 -13.97 -2.69
CA ILE A 577 32.05 -14.29 -2.75
C ILE A 577 31.91 -15.81 -2.94
N PRO A 578 31.21 -16.54 -2.03
CA PRO A 578 31.11 -17.98 -2.12
C PRO A 578 30.32 -18.49 -3.33
N SER A 579 30.68 -19.68 -3.81
CA SER A 579 30.04 -20.33 -4.97
C SER A 579 28.59 -20.75 -4.75
N SER A 580 28.04 -20.60 -3.54
CA SER A 580 26.62 -20.82 -3.26
C SER A 580 25.73 -19.62 -3.55
N VAL A 581 26.29 -18.42 -3.74
CA VAL A 581 25.50 -17.19 -3.96
C VAL A 581 24.77 -17.24 -5.30
N LYS A 582 23.43 -17.18 -5.24
CA LYS A 582 22.53 -17.18 -6.40
C LYS A 582 22.03 -15.78 -6.75
N SER A 583 21.89 -14.91 -5.75
CA SER A 583 21.47 -13.52 -5.92
C SER A 583 22.49 -12.60 -5.26
N LEU A 584 23.05 -11.69 -6.05
CA LEU A 584 24.05 -10.73 -5.64
C LEU A 584 23.60 -9.32 -5.99
N THR A 585 23.58 -8.44 -5.01
CA THR A 585 23.27 -7.01 -5.21
C THR A 585 24.40 -6.16 -4.67
N PHE A 586 24.96 -5.30 -5.52
CA PHE A 586 25.90 -4.25 -5.13
C PHE A 586 25.18 -2.93 -4.91
N GLY A 587 25.71 -2.13 -3.98
CA GLY A 587 25.29 -0.75 -3.78
C GLY A 587 25.76 0.19 -4.88
N TYR A 588 25.37 1.45 -4.77
CA TYR A 588 25.61 2.48 -5.78
C TYR A 588 27.09 2.87 -5.94
N CYS A 589 27.85 2.93 -4.84
CA CYS A 589 29.25 3.35 -4.90
C CYS A 589 30.21 2.28 -5.41
N PHE A 590 29.73 1.06 -5.70
CA PHE A 590 30.57 -0.01 -6.21
C PHE A 590 31.03 0.31 -7.64
N LYS A 591 32.32 0.62 -7.79
CA LYS A 591 32.97 1.03 -9.03
C LYS A 591 34.23 0.20 -9.35
N GLN A 592 34.45 -0.89 -8.61
CA GLN A 592 35.61 -1.76 -8.82
C GLN A 592 35.48 -2.58 -10.11
N VAL A 593 36.62 -2.82 -10.74
CA VAL A 593 36.70 -3.73 -11.89
C VAL A 593 36.50 -5.16 -11.40
N LEU A 594 35.54 -5.87 -11.99
CA LEU A 594 35.30 -7.27 -11.72
C LEU A 594 36.21 -8.12 -12.62
N SER A 595 37.27 -8.68 -12.03
CA SER A 595 38.17 -9.61 -12.72
C SER A 595 37.49 -10.95 -13.00
N ALA A 596 38.02 -11.72 -13.96
CA ALA A 596 37.56 -13.07 -14.22
C ALA A 596 37.65 -13.92 -12.94
N GLY A 597 36.54 -14.56 -12.55
CA GLY A 597 36.44 -15.36 -11.32
C GLY A 597 36.00 -14.61 -10.06
N SER A 598 35.88 -13.27 -10.09
CA SER A 598 35.40 -12.48 -8.94
C SER A 598 33.92 -12.70 -8.61
N ILE A 599 33.10 -13.00 -9.63
CA ILE A 599 31.68 -13.32 -9.47
C ILE A 599 31.50 -14.82 -9.73
N PRO A 600 30.94 -15.60 -8.78
CA PRO A 600 30.72 -17.02 -8.98
C PRO A 600 29.73 -17.32 -10.12
N SER A 601 29.95 -18.43 -10.82
CA SER A 601 29.09 -18.89 -11.93
C SER A 601 27.66 -19.27 -11.50
N SER A 602 27.44 -19.45 -10.20
CA SER A 602 26.14 -19.73 -9.60
C SER A 602 25.22 -18.52 -9.48
N VAL A 603 25.73 -17.29 -9.63
CA VAL A 603 24.95 -16.05 -9.56
C VAL A 603 24.00 -15.97 -10.76
N LYS A 604 22.69 -16.10 -10.49
CA LYS A 604 21.62 -16.02 -11.50
C LYS A 604 21.00 -14.62 -11.58
N SER A 605 21.09 -13.86 -10.50
CA SER A 605 20.57 -12.50 -10.43
C SER A 605 21.65 -11.58 -9.88
N LEU A 606 22.19 -10.73 -10.75
CA LEU A 606 23.17 -9.71 -10.42
C LEU A 606 22.52 -8.33 -10.60
N LYS A 607 22.56 -7.51 -9.55
CA LYS A 607 22.06 -6.13 -9.59
C LYS A 607 23.15 -5.18 -9.13
N PHE A 608 23.25 -4.04 -9.82
CA PHE A 608 24.07 -2.92 -9.41
C PHE A 608 23.16 -1.76 -9.00
N GLY A 609 23.59 -0.95 -8.04
CA GLY A 609 22.84 0.24 -7.63
C GLY A 609 22.70 1.24 -8.78
N VAL A 610 21.45 1.62 -9.08
CA VAL A 610 21.13 2.75 -9.98
C VAL A 610 20.97 4.04 -9.15
N PRO A 611 21.25 5.23 -9.71
CA PRO A 611 21.13 6.49 -8.97
C PRO A 611 19.73 6.65 -8.41
N SER A 612 19.60 6.79 -7.09
CA SER A 612 18.33 7.15 -6.45
C SER A 612 18.12 8.66 -6.59
N THR A 613 17.17 9.08 -7.42
CA THR A 613 16.60 10.43 -7.34
C THR A 613 15.65 10.52 -6.13
N SER A 614 16.20 10.63 -4.91
CA SER A 614 15.47 11.11 -3.72
C SER A 614 16.31 11.01 -2.44
N SER A 615 16.77 12.15 -1.94
CA SER A 615 16.75 12.54 -0.51
C SER A 615 17.26 13.98 -0.41
N ASN A 616 16.37 14.92 -0.72
CA ASN A 616 16.32 16.18 0.01
C ASN A 616 15.36 15.97 1.18
N ASN A 617 15.76 16.52 2.32
CA ASN A 617 15.14 16.56 3.65
C ASN A 617 15.63 15.51 4.63
#